data_AF-A0A257E6T7-F1
#
_entry.id   AF-A0A257E6T7-F1
#
_cell.length_a   1.000
_cell.length_b   1.000
_cell.length_c   1.000
_cell.angle_alpha   90.00
_cell.angle_beta   90.00
_cell.angle_gamma   90.00
#
_symmetry.space_group_name_H-M   'P 1'
#
loop_
_entity.id
_entity.type
_entity.pdbx_description
1 polymer ?
#
loop_
_entity_poly.entity_id
_entity_poly.type
_entity_poly.pdbx_seq_one_letter_code
_entity_poly.pdbx_strand_id
1 'polypeptide(L)'
;MTDASPDLSNALKDSDMLIINGLHAFDFTFDQHLLIESMDGRELKRWKFSPEQLNAATFDDSLQSWLLSNEDGEHRLVCLSAIKGDNNNDEDEADDDA
;
A
#
# COMPACT_ATOMS: atom_id res chain seq x y z
N MET A 1 0.36 -21.23 10.39
CA MET A 1 0.98 -19.93 10.14
C MET A 1 -0.10 -19.01 9.62
N THR A 2 -0.30 -17.83 10.21
CA THR A 2 -1.38 -16.91 9.80
C THR A 2 -1.00 -16.33 8.45
N ASP A 3 -1.77 -16.70 7.42
CA ASP A 3 -1.78 -16.09 6.10
C ASP A 3 -1.84 -14.57 6.30
N ALA A 4 -0.69 -13.91 6.15
CA ALA A 4 -0.55 -12.50 6.46
C ALA A 4 -1.13 -11.72 5.29
N SER A 5 -2.45 -11.55 5.28
CA SER A 5 -3.14 -10.66 4.36
C SER A 5 -2.33 -9.35 4.25
N PRO A 6 -1.98 -8.89 3.05
CA PRO A 6 -1.15 -7.69 2.89
C PRO A 6 -1.88 -6.47 3.45
N ASP A 7 -1.47 -6.10 4.65
CA ASP A 7 -2.05 -4.98 5.39
C ASP A 7 -1.55 -3.67 4.76
N LEU A 8 -2.48 -2.87 4.24
CA LEU A 8 -2.14 -1.58 3.60
C LEU A 8 -1.30 -0.71 4.54
N SER A 9 -1.63 -0.72 5.83
CA SER A 9 -0.91 0.01 6.87
C SER A 9 0.56 -0.41 6.98
N ASN A 10 0.87 -1.69 6.75
CA ASN A 10 2.23 -2.20 6.78
C ASN A 10 2.98 -1.84 5.49
N ALA A 11 2.31 -1.98 4.34
CA ALA A 11 2.86 -1.57 3.05
C ALA A 11 3.21 -0.08 3.01
N LEU A 12 2.36 0.78 3.58
CA LEU A 12 2.59 2.23 3.67
C LEU A 12 3.82 2.60 4.51
N LYS A 13 4.15 1.82 5.54
CA LYS A 13 5.31 2.07 6.40
C LYS A 13 6.65 1.75 5.73
N ASP A 14 6.66 0.77 4.83
CA ASP A 14 7.85 0.36 4.07
C ASP A 14 7.94 1.03 2.68
N SER A 15 6.89 1.76 2.29
CA SER A 15 6.87 2.46 1.02
C SER A 15 7.62 3.78 1.12
N ASP A 16 8.37 4.10 0.08
CA ASP A 16 8.98 5.42 -0.12
C ASP A 16 8.20 6.25 -1.14
N MET A 17 7.35 5.60 -1.95
CA MET A 17 6.56 6.23 -2.99
C MET A 17 5.16 5.63 -3.06
N LEU A 18 4.16 6.47 -3.31
CA LEU A 18 2.80 6.06 -3.58
C LEU A 18 2.36 6.53 -4.96
N ILE A 19 1.48 5.76 -5.61
CA ILE A 19 0.74 6.22 -6.78
C ILE A 19 -0.73 6.20 -6.45
N ILE A 20 -1.40 7.35 -6.53
CA ILE A 20 -2.84 7.46 -6.31
C ILE A 20 -3.53 7.92 -7.59
N ASN A 21 -4.49 7.14 -8.10
CA ASN A 21 -5.19 7.41 -9.37
C ASN A 21 -4.25 7.64 -10.57
N GLY A 22 -3.07 7.02 -10.56
CA GLY A 22 -2.04 7.23 -11.58
C GLY A 22 -1.13 8.45 -11.36
N LEU A 23 -1.30 9.19 -10.26
CA LEU A 23 -0.45 10.32 -9.88
C LEU A 23 0.63 9.89 -8.87
N HIS A 24 1.89 10.21 -9.16
CA HIS A 24 3.02 9.90 -8.29
C HIS A 24 3.06 10.83 -7.08
N ALA A 25 2.85 10.28 -5.90
CA ALA A 25 2.98 10.96 -4.63
C ALA A 25 4.27 10.52 -3.93
N PHE A 26 5.23 11.44 -3.90
CA PHE A 26 6.48 11.28 -3.16
C PHE A 26 6.35 11.84 -1.74
N ASP A 27 5.45 12.79 -1.54
CA ASP A 27 5.24 13.46 -0.26
C ASP A 27 3.96 12.90 0.35
N PHE A 28 4.10 12.00 1.31
CA PHE A 28 2.96 11.43 2.04
C PHE A 28 3.33 11.23 3.50
N THR A 29 2.32 11.21 4.36
CA THR A 29 2.50 10.99 5.80
C THR A 29 1.44 10.03 6.29
N PHE A 30 1.87 8.99 6.99
CA PHE A 30 1.01 7.98 7.58
C PHE A 30 1.25 7.94 9.09
N ASP A 31 0.40 8.65 9.85
CA ASP A 31 0.44 8.69 11.32
C ASP A 31 -0.90 8.19 11.90
N GLN A 32 -1.86 9.07 12.16
CA GLN A 32 -3.24 8.68 12.53
C GLN A 32 -4.16 8.49 11.32
N HIS A 33 -3.81 9.12 10.20
CA HIS A 33 -4.52 9.03 8.93
C HIS A 33 -3.49 9.13 7.81
N LEU A 34 -3.84 8.64 6.63
CA LEU A 34 -2.98 8.75 5.46
C LEU A 34 -3.22 10.09 4.78
N LEU A 35 -2.18 10.91 4.71
CA LEU A 35 -2.13 12.12 3.89
C LEU A 35 -1.21 11.88 2.71
N ILE A 36 -1.67 12.20 1.52
CA ILE A 36 -0.91 12.02 0.28
C ILE A 36 -0.91 13.35 -0.45
N GLU A 37 0.26 13.83 -0.86
CA GLU A 37 0.45 15.04 -1.64
C GLU A 37 1.17 14.71 -2.95
N SER A 38 0.58 15.11 -4.07
CA SER A 38 1.14 14.91 -5.40
C SER A 38 0.98 16.17 -6.24
N MET A 39 1.88 16.40 -7.19
CA MET A 39 1.73 17.45 -8.19
C MET A 39 1.12 16.88 -9.46
N ASP A 40 -0.10 17.32 -9.77
CA ASP A 40 -0.73 17.13 -11.08
C ASP A 40 -0.34 18.32 -11.97
N GLY A 41 0.78 18.17 -12.69
CA GLY A 41 1.35 19.22 -13.53
C GLY A 41 1.84 20.44 -12.73
N ARG A 42 0.95 21.42 -12.48
CA ARG A 42 1.24 22.62 -11.68
C ARG A 42 0.34 22.74 -10.45
N GLU A 43 -0.61 21.84 -10.28
CA GLU A 43 -1.56 21.85 -9.18
C GLU A 43 -1.15 20.82 -8.13
N LEU A 44 -1.12 21.22 -6.86
CA LEU A 44 -0.91 20.29 -5.76
C LEU A 44 -2.25 19.63 -5.41
N LYS A 45 -2.31 18.32 -5.57
CA LYS A 45 -3.41 17.47 -5.13
C LYS A 45 -3.08 16.87 -3.78
N ARG A 46 -4.05 16.92 -2.87
CA ARG A 46 -3.94 16.33 -1.54
C ARG A 46 -5.11 15.40 -1.29
N TRP A 47 -4.81 14.18 -0.88
CA TRP A 47 -5.81 13.20 -0.46
C TRP A 47 -5.63 12.87 1.02
N LYS A 48 -6.75 12.61 1.68
CA LYS A 48 -6.78 12.21 3.08
C LYS A 48 -7.67 10.99 3.22
N PHE A 49 -7.12 9.92 3.78
CA PHE A 49 -7.88 8.70 4.09
C PHE A 49 -7.79 8.40 5.58
N SER A 50 -8.95 8.16 6.18
CA SER A 50 -9.05 7.70 7.57
C SER A 50 -8.60 6.24 7.68
N PRO A 51 -8.14 5.80 8.87
CA PRO A 51 -7.73 4.42 9.09
C PRO A 51 -8.85 3.40 8.82
N GLU A 52 -10.10 3.79 9.03
CA GLU A 52 -11.27 2.98 8.68
C GLU A 52 -11.36 2.71 7.18
N GLN A 53 -11.02 3.70 6.34
CA GLN A 53 -11.00 3.56 4.88
C GLN A 53 -9.82 2.71 4.42
N LEU A 54 -8.67 2.85 5.07
CA LEU A 54 -7.50 2.00 4.80
C LEU A 54 -7.80 0.54 5.14
N ASN A 55 -8.51 0.29 6.24
CA ASN A 55 -8.91 -1.06 6.66
C ASN A 55 -10.05 -1.63 5.79
N ALA A 56 -10.89 -0.77 5.23
CA ALA A 56 -11.90 -1.15 4.24
C ALA A 56 -11.32 -1.29 2.82
N ALA A 57 -10.03 -0.99 2.62
CA ALA A 57 -9.40 -1.07 1.32
C ALA A 57 -9.32 -2.52 0.85
N THR A 58 -9.64 -2.74 -0.42
CA THR A 58 -9.52 -4.07 -1.03
C THR A 58 -8.18 -4.20 -1.73
N PHE A 59 -7.37 -5.18 -1.33
CA PHE A 59 -6.13 -5.48 -2.02
C PHE A 59 -6.40 -6.24 -3.33
N ASP A 60 -5.80 -5.75 -4.41
CA ASP A 60 -5.85 -6.28 -5.75
C ASP A 60 -4.45 -6.82 -6.08
N ASP A 61 -4.30 -8.14 -5.96
CA ASP A 61 -3.05 -8.86 -6.19
C ASP A 61 -2.56 -8.73 -7.65
N SER A 62 -3.48 -8.71 -8.61
CA SER A 62 -3.16 -8.61 -10.04
C SER A 62 -2.46 -7.29 -10.40
N LEU A 63 -2.77 -6.23 -9.67
CA LEU A 63 -2.22 -4.90 -9.88
C LEU A 63 -1.31 -4.45 -8.73
N GLN A 64 -1.09 -5.31 -7.73
CA GLN A 64 -0.44 -5.00 -6.45
C GLN A 64 -0.87 -3.63 -5.89
N SER A 65 -2.17 -3.43 -5.82
CA SER A 65 -2.76 -2.12 -5.51
C SER A 65 -3.94 -2.25 -4.55
N TRP A 66 -4.22 -1.18 -3.81
CA TRP A 66 -5.34 -1.10 -2.89
C TRP A 66 -6.42 -0.20 -3.48
N LEU A 67 -7.64 -0.72 -3.50
CA LEU A 67 -8.83 0.03 -3.88
C LEU A 67 -9.45 0.65 -2.63
N LEU A 68 -9.45 1.97 -2.55
CA LEU A 68 -9.99 2.75 -1.45
C LEU A 68 -11.23 3.51 -1.92
N SER A 69 -12.27 3.57 -1.11
CA SER A 69 -13.44 4.40 -1.41
C SER A 69 -13.49 5.59 -0.47
N ASN A 70 -13.63 6.79 -1.05
CA ASN A 70 -13.79 8.04 -0.34
C ASN A 70 -15.08 8.78 -0.76
N GLU A 71 -15.33 9.94 -0.17
CA GLU A 71 -16.45 10.82 -0.54
C GLU A 71 -16.48 11.24 -2.02
N ASP A 72 -15.31 11.29 -2.66
CA ASP A 72 -15.12 11.67 -4.08
C ASP A 72 -15.23 10.48 -5.04
N GLY A 73 -15.22 9.25 -4.53
CA GLY A 73 -15.30 8.02 -5.32
C GLY A 73 -14.23 6.98 -4.96
N GLU A 74 -13.97 6.09 -5.90
CA GLU A 74 -12.96 5.04 -5.78
C GLU A 74 -11.59 5.58 -6.19
N HIS A 75 -10.60 5.35 -5.32
CA HIS A 75 -9.22 5.72 -5.50
C HIS A 75 -8.36 4.47 -5.49
N ARG A 76 -7.52 4.32 -6.52
CA ARG A 76 -6.53 3.24 -6.56
C ARG A 76 -5.21 3.74 -6.03
N LEU A 77 -4.69 3.06 -5.02
CA LEU A 77 -3.41 3.36 -4.40
C LEU A 77 -2.43 2.22 -4.64
N VAL A 78 -1.26 2.54 -5.16
CA VAL A 78 -0.17 1.58 -5.39
C VAL A 78 0.98 1.97 -4.49
N CYS A 79 1.34 1.08 -3.58
CA CYS A 79 2.52 1.22 -2.73
C CYS A 79 3.75 0.79 -3.52
N LEU A 80 4.60 1.73 -3.89
CA LEU A 80 5.89 1.44 -4.51
C LEU A 80 6.94 1.35 -3.39
N SER A 81 6.96 0.20 -2.73
CA SER A 81 8.07 -0.18 -1.87
C SER A 81 9.29 -0.53 -2.73
N ALA A 82 10.47 -0.07 -2.33
CA ALA A 82 11.72 -0.48 -2.94
C ALA A 82 11.99 -1.94 -2.58
N ILE A 83 11.38 -2.86 -3.32
CA ILE A 83 11.61 -4.31 -3.38
C ILE A 83 12.49 -4.81 -2.21
N LYS A 84 11.91 -4.98 -1.02
CA LYS A 84 12.34 -6.11 -0.20
C LYS A 84 11.64 -7.29 -0.83
N GLY A 85 12.35 -7.91 -1.77
CA GLY A 85 11.91 -9.13 -2.42
C GLY A 85 11.35 -10.05 -1.36
N ASP A 86 10.21 -10.64 -1.69
CA ASP A 86 9.53 -11.67 -0.94
C ASP A 86 10.56 -12.54 -0.19
N ASN A 87 10.86 -12.18 1.06
CA ASN A 87 11.52 -13.08 1.98
C ASN A 87 10.43 -13.96 2.59
N ASN A 88 9.63 -14.56 1.70
CA ASN A 88 8.98 -15.82 1.98
C ASN A 88 10.10 -16.85 2.07
N ASN A 89 10.86 -16.78 3.16
CA ASN A 89 11.61 -17.90 3.69
C ASN A 89 10.56 -18.86 4.29
N ASP A 90 9.78 -19.45 3.39
CA ASP A 90 9.05 -20.70 3.63
C ASP A 90 9.87 -21.78 2.92
N GLU A 91 11.07 -22.02 3.45
CA GLU A 91 11.69 -23.33 3.38
C GLU A 91 11.67 -23.85 4.82
N ASP A 92 10.47 -24.10 5.31
CA ASP A 92 10.21 -24.85 6.53
C ASP A 92 10.36 -26.36 6.19
N GLU A 93 11.49 -26.90 6.63
CA GLU A 93 11.71 -28.24 7.20
C GLU A 93 11.44 -29.52 6.36
N ALA A 94 12.52 -30.30 6.13
CA ALA A 94 12.48 -31.76 6.29
C ALA A 94 13.89 -32.32 6.58
N ASP A 95 14.11 -32.67 7.85
CA ASP A 95 15.01 -33.73 8.29
C ASP A 95 14.57 -35.06 7.64
N ASP A 96 15.43 -35.74 6.86
CA ASP A 96 15.33 -37.20 6.63
C ASP A 96 16.63 -37.78 6.02
N ASP A 97 17.36 -38.52 6.86
CA ASP A 97 18.17 -39.74 6.61
C ASP A 97 19.02 -39.95 5.33
N ALA A 98 20.34 -40.11 5.53
CA ALA A 98 21.19 -41.13 4.89
C ALA A 98 22.52 -41.37 5.63
#